data_AF-A0A969YWL6-F1
#
_entry.id   AF-A0A969YWL6-F1
#
_cell.length_a   1.000
_cell.length_b   1.000
_cell.length_c   1.000
_cell.angle_alpha   90.00
_cell.angle_beta   90.00
_cell.angle_gamma   90.00
#
_symmetry.space_group_name_H-M   'P 1'
#
loop_
_entity.id
_entity.type
_entity.pdbx_description
1 polymer ?
#
loop_
_entity_poly.entity_id
_entity_poly.type
_entity_poly.pdbx_seq_one_letter_code
_entity_poly.pdbx_strand_id
1 'polypeptide(L)' 'MGGTDLKHNVYFEGKVQSLGLDTESGKATIGVIIRHQYIKRSLTSETKMYLLKKEGHQIE' A
#
# COMPACT_ATOMS: atom_id res chain seq x y z
N MET A 1 22.08 -3.33 17.92
CA MET A 1 21.06 -2.37 17.45
C MET A 1 20.20 -3.10 16.43
N GLY A 2 19.07 -3.65 16.85
CA GLY A 2 18.19 -4.43 15.97
C GLY A 2 17.15 -3.53 15.32
N GLY A 3 17.47 -2.99 14.14
CA GLY A 3 16.46 -2.37 13.28
C GLY A 3 15.65 -3.49 12.63
N THR A 4 14.37 -3.59 12.94
CA THR A 4 13.44 -4.35 12.10
C THR A 4 13.34 -3.61 10.77
N ASP A 5 14.10 -4.04 9.77
CA ASP A 5 14.06 -3.43 8.42
C ASP A 5 12.68 -3.69 7.81
N LEU A 6 11.79 -2.70 7.95
CA LEU A 6 10.51 -2.69 7.28
C LEU A 6 10.77 -2.58 5.78
N LYS A 7 10.25 -3.55 5.02
CA LYS A 7 10.43 -3.54 3.57
C LYS A 7 9.63 -2.40 2.95
N HIS A 8 10.31 -1.31 2.60
CA HIS A 8 9.75 -0.20 1.83
C HIS A 8 9.75 -0.52 0.34
N ASN A 9 8.60 -0.33 -0.31
CA ASN A 9 8.46 -0.51 -1.75
C ASN A 9 7.84 0.75 -2.37
N VAL A 10 8.36 1.14 -3.53
CA VAL A 10 7.91 2.30 -4.29
C VAL A 10 7.52 1.86 -5.69
N TYR A 11 6.34 2.29 -6.15
CA TYR A 11 5.80 1.96 -7.46
C TYR A 11 5.24 3.22 -8.14
N PHE A 12 5.04 3.14 -9.45
CA PHE A 12 4.41 4.20 -10.25
C PHE A 12 5.04 5.58 -10.00
N GLU A 13 6.37 5.68 -10.04
CA GLU A 13 7.12 6.95 -9.85
C GLU A 13 6.82 7.62 -8.49
N GLY A 14 6.64 6.81 -7.43
CA GLY A 14 6.38 7.35 -6.10
C GLY A 14 4.91 7.59 -5.79
N LYS A 15 4.00 7.39 -6.76
CA LYS A 15 2.55 7.57 -6.58
C LYS A 15 1.94 6.48 -5.71
N VAL A 16 2.61 5.33 -5.57
CA VAL A 16 2.28 4.28 -4.60
C VAL A 16 3.52 3.96 -3.77
N GLN A 17 3.38 4.03 -2.45
CA GLN A 17 4.43 3.65 -1.52
C GLN A 17 3.85 2.75 -0.45
N SER A 18 4.58 1.70 -0.07
CA SER A 18 4.11 0.73 0.91
C SER A 18 5.20 0.20 1.82
N LEU A 19 4.78 -0.29 2.98
CA LEU A 19 5.60 -0.99 3.96
C LEU A 19 5.05 -2.41 4.14
N GLY A 20 5.93 -3.39 4.01
CA GLY A 20 5.65 -4.78 4.35
C GLY A 20 5.71 -4.98 5.87
N LEU A 21 4.71 -5.69 6.40
CA LEU A 21 4.57 -5.99 7.83
C LEU A 21 4.47 -7.50 8.01
N ASP A 22 5.18 -8.04 9.00
CA ASP A 22 4.91 -9.38 9.53
C ASP A 22 3.93 -9.22 10.70
N THR A 23 2.73 -9.77 10.57
CA THR A 23 1.68 -9.73 11.60
C THR A 23 1.44 -11.12 12.16
N GLU A 24 0.72 -11.23 13.28
CA GLU A 24 0.31 -12.53 13.85
C GLU A 24 -0.51 -13.38 12.86
N SER A 25 -1.21 -12.73 11.92
CA SER A 25 -2.00 -13.38 10.87
C SER A 25 -1.23 -13.59 9.54
N GLY A 26 0.08 -13.36 9.53
CA GLY A 26 0.94 -13.48 8.35
C GLY A 26 1.34 -12.13 7.75
N LYS A 27 1.85 -12.16 6.51
CA LYS A 27 2.37 -10.97 5.83
C LYS A 27 1.25 -10.02 5.42
N ALA A 28 1.41 -8.75 5.75
CA ALA A 28 0.50 -7.67 5.37
C ALA A 28 1.26 -6.51 4.72
N THR A 29 0.52 -5.56 4.14
CA THR A 29 1.08 -4.35 3.54
C THR A 29 0.21 -3.16 3.86
N ILE A 30 0.82 -2.08 4.35
CA ILE A 30 0.19 -0.78 4.49
C ILE A 30 0.83 0.18 3.49
N GLY A 31 0.04 1.08 2.90
CA GLY A 31 0.59 2.01 1.91
C GLY A 31 -0.28 3.22 1.65
N VAL A 32 0.32 4.19 0.97
CA VAL A 32 -0.33 5.41 0.48
C VAL A 32 -0.42 5.35 -1.04
N ILE A 33 -1.55 5.81 -1.57
CA ILE A 33 -1.85 5.82 -2.99
C ILE A 33 -2.32 7.22 -3.36
N ILE A 34 -1.58 7.89 -4.25
CA ILE A 34 -2.00 9.17 -4.85
C ILE A 34 -3.07 8.89 -5.89
N ARG A 35 -4.08 9.75 -6.05
CA ARG A 35 -5.13 9.55 -7.06
C ARG A 35 -4.54 9.52 -8.47
N HIS A 36 -4.65 8.40 -9.15
CA HIS A 36 -4.24 8.21 -10.54
C HIS A 36 -5.03 7.05 -11.16
N GLN A 37 -4.96 6.89 -12.49
CA GLN A 37 -5.47 5.69 -13.14
C GLN A 37 -4.43 4.57 -13.00
N TYR A 38 -4.74 3.58 -12.16
CA TYR A 38 -3.87 2.42 -11.98
C TYR A 38 -4.49 1.21 -12.68
N ILE A 39 -3.73 0.58 -13.57
CA ILE A 39 -4.13 -0.70 -14.16
C ILE A 39 -3.97 -1.77 -13.08
N LYS A 40 -5.09 -2.27 -12.55
CA LYS A 40 -5.10 -3.40 -11.63
C LYS A 40 -4.68 -4.65 -12.41
N ARG A 41 -3.46 -5.12 -12.18
CA ARG A 41 -3.07 -6.47 -12.60
C ARG A 41 -3.70 -7.45 -11.61
N SER A 42 -4.48 -8.41 -12.11
CA SER A 42 -5.17 -9.41 -11.29
C SER A 42 -4.20 -10.07 -10.31
N LEU A 43 -4.55 -10.04 -9.03
CA LEU A 43 -3.83 -10.76 -7.99
C LEU A 43 -4.23 -12.23 -8.11
N THR A 44 -3.25 -13.13 -8.11
CA THR A 44 -3.43 -14.58 -8.28
C THR A 44 -4.02 -15.25 -7.03
N SER A 45 -4.21 -14.50 -5.94
CA SER A 45 -4.79 -14.94 -4.67
C SER A 45 -5.82 -13.92 -4.15
N GLU A 46 -6.80 -14.40 -3.39
CA GLU A 46 -7.79 -13.54 -2.72
C GLU A 46 -7.09 -12.53 -1.79
N THR A 47 -6.96 -11.30 -2.25
CA THR A 47 -6.38 -10.21 -1.45
C THR A 47 -7.49 -9.31 -0.94
N LYS A 48 -7.61 -9.21 0.38
CA LYS A 48 -8.50 -8.25 1.05
C LYS A 48 -7.77 -6.92 1.18
N MET A 49 -8.38 -5.85 0.68
CA MET A 49 -7.85 -4.49 0.78
C MET A 49 -8.80 -3.64 1.61
N TYR A 50 -8.26 -2.98 2.64
CA TYR A 50 -9.00 -2.06 3.48
C TYR A 50 -8.52 -0.64 3.23
N LEU A 51 -9.46 0.28 3.00
CA LEU A 51 -9.16 1.70 2.88
C LEU A 51 -9.13 2.30 4.28
N LEU A 52 -7.92 2.60 4.79
CA LEU A 52 -7.74 3.15 6.13
C LEU A 52 -8.16 4.63 6.21
N LYS A 53 -7.89 5.40 5.15
CA LYS A 53 -8.21 6.82 5.07
C LYS A 53 -8.32 7.25 3.60
N LYS A 54 -9.25 8.15 3.32
CA LYS A 54 -9.38 8.82 2.02
C LYS A 54 -9.49 10.32 2.24
N GLU A 55 -8.48 11.05 1.79
CA GLU A 55 -8.56 12.51 1.70
C GLU A 55 -9.18 12.88 0.35
N GLY A 56 -10.26 13.65 0.37
CA GLY A 56 -10.86 14.23 -0.82
C GLY A 56 -10.26 15.61 -1.06
N HIS A 57 -9.65 15.84 -2.22
CA HIS A 57 -9.53 17.21 -2.71
C HIS A 57 -10.93 17.65 -3.14
N GLN A 58 -11.58 18.50 -2.33
CA GLN A 58 -12.62 19.37 -2.86
C GLN A 58 -11.93 20.30 -3.86
N ILE A 59 -12.33 20.18 -5.11
CA ILE A 59 -12.00 21.15 -6.14
C ILE A 59 -13.13 22.17 -6.01
N GLU A 60 -12.83 23.36 -5.48
CA GLU A 60 -13.72 24.53 -5.58
C GLU A 60 -13.84 24.97 -7.05
#